data_AF-A0A2G1NXZ2-F1
#
_entry.id   AF-A0A2G1NXZ2-F1
#
_cell.length_a   1.000
_cell.length_b   1.000
_cell.length_c   1.000
_cell.angle_alpha   90.00
_cell.angle_beta   90.00
_cell.angle_gamma   90.00
#
_symmetry.space_group_name_H-M   'P 1'
#
loop_
_entity.id
_entity.type
_entity.pdbx_description
1 polymer ?
#
loop_
_entity_poly.entity_id
_entity_poly.type
_entity_poly.pdbx_seq_one_letter_code
_entity_poly.pdbx_strand_id
1 'polypeptide(L)'
;MFSVIFIISNVYYKIMVERNGNDLLKFLEIQNSRLEKHGDKLWEEMKHFSWALYVLLGAPVYLKFCLCVDTRWLVLFPILAIVVALFAIFTIRKESRDFLDALGTVLNIEKRLGFHD
;
A
#
# COMPACT_ATOMS: atom_id res chain seq x y z
N MET A 1 -41.67 -28.44 -27.60
CA MET A 1 -40.99 -27.18 -27.95
C MET A 1 -40.57 -26.34 -26.73
N PHE A 2 -41.37 -26.25 -25.67
CA PHE A 2 -41.04 -25.45 -24.46
C PHE A 2 -39.82 -25.92 -23.66
N SER A 3 -39.50 -27.22 -23.67
CA SER A 3 -38.40 -27.78 -22.85
C SER A 3 -37.00 -27.35 -23.34
N VAL A 4 -36.81 -27.17 -24.65
CA VAL A 4 -35.52 -26.75 -25.23
C VAL A 4 -35.22 -25.28 -24.93
N ILE A 5 -36.24 -24.42 -24.96
CA ILE A 5 -36.12 -22.99 -24.64
C ILE A 5 -35.73 -22.79 -23.17
N PHE A 6 -36.28 -23.62 -22.27
CA PHE A 6 -35.96 -23.57 -20.85
C PHE A 6 -34.51 -23.99 -20.57
N ILE A 7 -34.00 -25.02 -21.26
CA ILE A 7 -32.61 -25.48 -21.14
C ILE A 7 -31.65 -24.41 -21.66
N ILE A 8 -31.92 -23.80 -22.82
CA ILE A 8 -31.07 -22.75 -23.39
C ILE A 8 -31.02 -21.53 -22.46
N SER A 9 -32.16 -21.10 -21.91
CA SER A 9 -32.23 -19.98 -20.96
C SER A 9 -31.40 -20.23 -19.70
N ASN A 10 -31.49 -21.45 -19.14
CA ASN A 10 -30.76 -21.81 -17.92
C ASN A 10 -29.23 -21.92 -18.16
N VAL A 11 -28.83 -22.44 -19.31
CA VAL A 11 -27.41 -22.46 -19.74
C VAL A 11 -26.90 -21.05 -19.99
N TYR A 12 -27.69 -20.18 -20.63
CA TYR A 12 -27.31 -18.78 -20.85
C TYR A 12 -27.14 -18.04 -19.53
N TYR A 13 -28.06 -18.24 -18.57
CA TYR A 13 -27.98 -17.65 -17.25
C TYR A 13 -26.75 -18.13 -16.49
N LYS A 14 -26.45 -19.44 -16.55
CA LYS A 14 -25.25 -20.01 -15.93
C LYS A 14 -23.96 -19.44 -16.53
N ILE A 15 -23.85 -19.37 -17.86
CA ILE A 15 -22.69 -18.77 -18.55
C ILE A 15 -22.56 -17.28 -18.22
N MET A 16 -23.67 -16.55 -18.11
CA MET A 16 -23.66 -15.13 -17.79
C MET A 16 -23.21 -14.88 -16.35
N VAL A 17 -23.64 -15.71 -15.39
CA VAL A 17 -23.20 -15.68 -13.99
C VAL A 17 -21.72 -16.08 -13.87
N GLU A 18 -21.29 -17.11 -14.58
CA GLU A 18 -19.91 -17.60 -14.59
C GLU A 18 -18.94 -16.61 -15.24
N ARG A 19 -19.38 -15.91 -16.29
CA ARG A 19 -18.64 -14.79 -16.90
C ARG A 19 -18.53 -13.59 -15.95
N ASN A 20 -19.63 -13.23 -15.29
CA ASN A 20 -19.60 -12.17 -14.26
C ASN A 20 -18.67 -12.54 -13.10
N GLY A 21 -18.68 -13.81 -12.66
CA GLY A 21 -17.79 -14.31 -11.61
C GLY A 21 -16.32 -14.26 -12.00
N ASN A 22 -15.99 -14.65 -13.24
CA ASN A 22 -14.62 -14.58 -13.76
C ASN A 22 -14.14 -13.14 -13.96
N ASP A 23 -15.00 -12.25 -14.47
CA ASP A 23 -14.66 -10.82 -14.62
C ASP A 23 -14.44 -10.16 -13.25
N LEU A 24 -15.20 -10.58 -12.24
CA LEU A 24 -15.06 -10.09 -10.87
C LEU A 24 -13.81 -10.62 -10.17
N LEU A 25 -13.48 -11.91 -10.34
CA LEU A 25 -12.23 -12.51 -9.89
C LEU A 25 -11.02 -11.80 -10.49
N LYS A 26 -11.07 -11.51 -11.79
CA LYS A 26 -10.03 -10.77 -12.50
C LYS A 26 -9.91 -9.34 -11.99
N PHE A 27 -11.03 -8.70 -11.65
CA PHE A 27 -11.02 -7.37 -11.03
C PHE A 27 -10.40 -7.39 -9.63
N LEU A 28 -10.75 -8.39 -8.80
CA LEU A 28 -10.16 -8.59 -7.47
C LEU A 28 -8.66 -8.86 -7.54
N GLU A 29 -8.21 -9.68 -8.49
CA GLU A 29 -6.79 -9.97 -8.74
C GLU A 29 -6.02 -8.70 -9.13
N ILE A 30 -6.60 -7.85 -9.99
CA ILE A 30 -6.01 -6.55 -10.36
C ILE A 30 -5.93 -5.62 -9.14
N GLN A 31 -6.95 -5.57 -8.29
CA GLN A 31 -6.94 -4.74 -7.08
C GLN A 31 -5.92 -5.25 -6.05
N ASN A 32 -5.84 -6.57 -5.85
CA ASN A 32 -4.88 -7.19 -4.94
C ASN A 32 -3.43 -6.95 -5.43
N SER A 33 -3.17 -7.11 -6.72
CA SER A 33 -1.85 -6.80 -7.32
C SER A 33 -1.49 -5.31 -7.19
N ARG A 34 -2.47 -4.41 -7.28
CA ARG A 34 -2.23 -2.97 -7.00
C ARG A 34 -1.90 -2.74 -5.54
N LEU A 35 -2.63 -3.37 -4.62
CA LEU A 35 -2.43 -3.26 -3.18
C LEU A 35 -1.02 -3.73 -2.78
N GLU A 36 -0.58 -4.87 -3.32
CA GLU A 36 0.74 -5.43 -3.08
C GLU A 36 1.84 -4.49 -3.59
N LYS A 37 1.71 -3.94 -4.80
CA LYS A 37 2.66 -2.96 -5.35
C LYS A 37 2.73 -1.66 -4.53
N HIS A 38 1.59 -1.16 -4.06
CA HIS A 38 1.57 0.01 -3.20
C HIS A 38 2.19 -0.29 -1.83
N GLY A 39 1.96 -1.49 -1.28
CA GLY A 39 2.58 -1.97 -0.05
C GLY A 39 4.10 -2.07 -0.14
N ASP A 40 4.62 -2.68 -1.21
CA ASP A 40 6.06 -2.80 -1.46
C ASP A 40 6.72 -1.43 -1.59
N LYS A 41 6.09 -0.51 -2.31
CA LYS A 41 6.59 0.86 -2.48
C LYS A 41 6.62 1.62 -1.15
N LEU A 42 5.55 1.50 -0.34
CA LEU A 42 5.49 2.05 1.02
C LEU A 42 6.63 1.50 1.89
N TRP A 43 6.86 0.18 1.82
CA TRP A 43 7.91 -0.48 2.58
C TRP A 43 9.30 0.02 2.19
N GLU A 44 9.57 0.15 0.89
CA GLU A 44 10.82 0.72 0.40
C GLU A 44 11.00 2.16 0.86
N GLU A 45 9.98 3.02 0.75
CA GLU A 45 10.05 4.41 1.21
C GLU A 45 10.32 4.49 2.71
N MET A 46 9.61 3.69 3.53
CA MET A 46 9.85 3.60 4.98
C MET A 46 11.27 3.17 5.31
N LYS A 47 11.83 2.20 4.56
CA LYS A 47 13.23 1.75 4.73
C LYS A 47 14.22 2.86 4.39
N HIS A 48 14.02 3.58 3.28
CA HIS A 48 14.90 4.69 2.88
C HIS A 48 14.89 5.82 3.91
N PHE A 49 13.71 6.22 4.40
CA PHE A 49 13.61 7.24 5.45
C PHE A 49 14.23 6.79 6.77
N SER A 50 14.04 5.52 7.15
CA SER A 50 14.63 4.96 8.37
C SER A 50 16.15 4.91 8.29
N TRP A 51 16.70 4.52 7.14
CA TRP A 51 18.14 4.52 6.90
C TRP A 51 18.71 5.95 6.91
N ALA A 52 18.04 6.89 6.24
CA ALA A 52 18.44 8.28 6.22
C ALA A 52 18.47 8.88 7.65
N LEU A 53 17.42 8.65 8.45
CA LEU A 53 17.34 9.08 9.84
C LEU A 53 18.45 8.46 10.70
N TYR A 54 18.72 7.17 10.53
CA TYR A 54 19.80 6.49 11.25
C TYR A 54 21.17 7.12 10.96
N VAL A 55 21.47 7.37 9.68
CA VAL A 55 22.72 8.04 9.27
C VAL A 55 22.76 9.47 9.80
N LEU A 56 21.67 10.22 9.69
CA LEU A 56 21.58 11.61 10.13
C LEU A 56 21.75 11.78 11.65
N LEU A 57 21.24 10.85 12.45
CA LEU A 57 21.38 10.90 13.91
C LEU A 57 22.69 10.27 14.40
N GLY A 58 23.22 9.27 13.68
CA GLY A 58 24.49 8.61 14.02
C GLY A 58 25.73 9.39 13.59
N ALA A 59 25.68 10.07 12.44
CA ALA A 59 26.78 10.88 11.91
C ALA A 59 27.33 11.94 12.90
N PRO A 60 26.53 12.77 13.59
CA PRO A 60 27.06 13.76 14.52
C PRO A 60 27.76 13.14 15.74
N VAL A 61 27.30 11.97 16.21
CA VAL A 61 27.96 11.24 17.31
C VAL A 61 29.32 10.72 16.85
N TYR A 62 29.37 10.10 15.66
CA TYR A 62 30.61 9.59 15.08
C TYR A 62 31.62 10.72 14.79
N LEU A 63 31.17 11.81 14.16
CA LEU A 63 32.00 12.98 13.87
C LEU A 63 32.55 13.62 15.15
N LYS A 64 31.76 13.65 16.23
CA LYS A 64 32.22 14.21 17.51
C LYS A 64 33.27 13.34 18.19
N PHE A 65 33.03 12.03 18.26
CA PHE A 65 33.90 11.10 19.00
C PHE A 65 35.15 10.69 18.22
N CYS A 66 35.05 10.48 16.91
CA CYS A 66 36.18 9.97 16.11
C CYS A 66 37.01 11.07 15.45
N LEU A 67 36.41 12.22 15.13
CA LEU A 67 37.05 13.27 14.33
C LEU A 67 37.17 14.61 15.06
N CYS A 68 36.76 14.69 16.33
CA CYS A 68 36.81 15.90 17.16
C CYS A 68 36.21 17.15 16.49
N VAL A 69 35.20 16.95 15.64
CA VAL A 69 34.58 18.04 14.87
C VAL A 69 33.81 18.99 15.79
N ASP A 70 33.73 20.25 15.35
CA ASP A 70 33.04 21.35 16.03
C ASP A 70 31.59 21.02 16.41
N THR A 71 31.15 21.54 17.57
CA THR A 71 29.81 21.28 18.13
C THR A 71 28.65 21.83 17.30
N ARG A 72 28.94 22.70 16.31
CA ARG A 72 27.93 23.23 15.38
C ARG A 72 27.27 22.12 14.56
N TRP A 73 28.02 21.07 14.20
CA TRP A 73 27.50 19.93 13.45
C TRP A 73 26.56 19.05 14.28
N LEU A 74 26.76 19.01 15.60
CA LEU A 74 25.87 18.34 16.55
C LEU A 74 24.47 18.98 16.61
N VAL A 75 24.34 20.24 16.20
CA VAL A 75 23.04 20.94 16.15
C VAL A 75 22.43 20.86 14.75
N LEU A 76 23.25 20.93 13.70
CA LEU A 76 22.78 20.96 12.31
C LEU A 76 22.19 19.62 11.84
N PHE A 77 22.83 18.50 12.21
CA PHE A 77 22.36 17.15 11.83
C PHE A 77 20.99 16.79 12.43
N PRO A 78 20.70 17.01 13.72
CA PRO A 78 19.37 16.79 14.28
C PRO A 78 18.28 17.68 13.66
N ILE A 79 18.59 18.94 13.34
CA ILE A 79 17.65 19.83 12.64
C ILE A 79 17.30 19.26 11.27
N LEU A 80 18.30 18.79 10.52
CA LEU A 80 18.08 18.16 9.22
C LEU A 80 17.30 16.84 9.35
N ALA A 81 17.56 16.06 10.41
CA ALA A 81 16.80 14.84 10.73
C ALA A 81 15.32 15.13 10.99
N ILE A 82 15.00 16.21 11.72
CA ILE A 82 13.62 16.64 11.96
C ILE A 82 12.90 16.98 10.64
N VAL A 83 13.57 17.68 9.72
CA VAL A 83 13.01 18.00 8.40
C VAL A 83 12.70 16.72 7.62
N VAL A 84 13.64 15.77 7.58
CA VAL A 84 13.44 14.46 6.92
C VAL A 84 12.30 13.68 7.57
N ALA A 85 12.19 13.69 8.90
CA ALA A 85 11.09 13.05 9.61
C ALA A 85 9.73 13.66 9.28
N LEU A 86 9.64 14.99 9.13
CA LEU A 86 8.40 15.66 8.72
C LEU A 86 7.98 15.27 7.30
N PHE A 87 8.93 15.20 6.36
CA PHE A 87 8.67 14.70 5.01
C PHE A 87 8.21 13.25 5.04
N ALA A 88 8.87 12.39 5.80
CA ALA A 88 8.48 10.99 5.95
C ALA A 88 7.05 10.85 6.48
N ILE A 89 6.69 11.59 7.53
CA ILE A 89 5.34 11.58 8.11
C ILE A 89 4.30 12.03 7.07
N PHE A 90 4.58 13.07 6.30
CA PHE A 90 3.64 13.58 5.30
C PHE A 90 3.42 12.56 4.18
N THR A 91 4.50 11.99 3.65
CA THR A 91 4.45 10.99 2.57
C THR A 91 3.75 9.72 3.02
N ILE A 92 4.13 9.17 4.18
CA ILE A 92 3.52 7.96 4.75
C ILE A 92 2.02 8.19 5.03
N ARG A 93 1.63 9.34 5.59
CA ARG A 93 0.21 9.64 5.84
C ARG A 93 -0.61 9.79 4.56
N LYS A 94 -0.02 10.29 3.49
CA LYS A 94 -0.71 10.40 2.20
C LYS A 94 -0.91 9.00 1.62
N GLU A 95 0.15 8.24 1.48
CA GLU A 95 0.12 6.91 0.85
C GLU A 95 -0.68 5.89 1.71
N SER A 96 -0.66 6.02 3.05
CA SER A 96 -1.49 5.22 3.95
C SER A 96 -2.98 5.47 3.78
N ARG A 97 -3.41 6.69 3.42
CA ARG A 97 -4.83 6.97 3.11
C ARG A 97 -5.22 6.34 1.79
N ASP A 98 -4.36 6.45 0.78
CA ASP A 98 -4.60 5.84 -0.53
C ASP A 98 -4.67 4.30 -0.43
N PHE A 99 -3.84 3.72 0.44
CA PHE A 99 -3.89 2.30 0.77
C PHE A 99 -5.21 1.91 1.48
N LEU A 100 -5.63 2.67 2.49
CA LEU A 100 -6.89 2.42 3.21
C LEU A 100 -8.13 2.53 2.31
N ASP A 101 -8.15 3.48 1.38
CA ASP A 101 -9.24 3.62 0.40
C ASP A 101 -9.30 2.44 -0.58
N ALA A 102 -8.13 1.97 -1.05
CA ALA A 102 -8.06 0.77 -1.89
C ALA A 102 -8.56 -0.46 -1.12
N LEU A 103 -8.14 -0.63 0.13
CA LEU A 103 -8.53 -1.75 0.99
C LEU A 103 -10.03 -1.71 1.34
N GLY A 104 -10.57 -0.52 1.63
CA GLY A 104 -11.99 -0.32 1.84
C GLY A 104 -12.84 -0.65 0.61
N THR A 105 -12.33 -0.35 -0.59
CA THR A 105 -13.00 -0.71 -1.84
C THR A 105 -13.06 -2.22 -2.02
N VAL A 106 -11.96 -2.93 -1.75
CA VAL A 106 -11.90 -4.41 -1.82
C VAL A 106 -12.85 -5.05 -0.80
N LEU A 107 -12.82 -4.59 0.47
CA LEU A 107 -13.70 -5.09 1.54
C LEU A 107 -15.19 -4.86 1.23
N ASN A 108 -15.55 -3.73 0.63
CA ASN A 108 -16.94 -3.44 0.26
C ASN A 108 -17.43 -4.35 -0.89
N ILE A 109 -16.53 -4.70 -1.82
CA ILE A 109 -16.81 -5.68 -2.88
C ILE A 109 -16.97 -7.08 -2.28
N GLU A 110 -16.08 -7.50 -1.39
CA GLU A 110 -16.16 -8.78 -0.68
C GLU A 110 -17.45 -8.92 0.12
N LYS A 111 -17.85 -7.87 0.86
CA LYS A 111 -19.11 -7.82 1.59
C LYS A 111 -20.33 -7.88 0.68
N ARG A 112 -20.29 -7.23 -0.49
CA ARG A 112 -21.37 -7.33 -1.50
C ARG A 112 -21.49 -8.72 -2.12
N LEU A 113 -20.44 -9.52 -2.06
CA LEU A 113 -20.41 -10.88 -2.62
C LEU A 113 -20.86 -11.96 -1.64
N GLY A 114 -21.12 -11.61 -0.38
CA GLY A 114 -21.65 -12.55 0.61
C GLY A 114 -20.66 -13.63 1.03
N PHE A 115 -19.34 -13.38 0.92
CA PHE A 115 -18.31 -14.33 1.40
C PHE A 115 -18.25 -14.46 2.93
N HIS A 116 -18.98 -13.61 3.66
CA HIS A 116 -19.16 -13.69 5.10
C HIS A 116 -20.65 -13.85 5.44
N ASP A 117 -21.08 -15.11 5.56
CA ASP A 117 -22.15 -15.54 6.47
C ASP A 117 -21.52 -16.15 7.73
#